data_AF-A0A519K9A9-F1
#
_entry.id   AF-A0A519K9A9-F1
#
_cell.length_a   1.000
_cell.length_b   1.000
_cell.length_c   1.000
_cell.angle_alpha   90.00
_cell.angle_beta   90.00
_cell.angle_gamma   90.00
#
_symmetry.space_group_name_H-M   'P 1'
#
loop_
_entity.id
_entity.type
_entity.pdbx_description
1 polymer ?
#
loop_
_entity_poly.entity_id
_entity_poly.type
_entity_poly.pdbx_seq_one_letter_code
_entity_poly.pdbx_strand_id
1 'polypeptide(L)'
;MITTRRGALGLAAAAATPLSALAMTPVSQAVAPPDPSETIRLWPSGAPGGERVTVTPQVTERSADPAFHDRFARYTTDPILTVLRPERANGASLLLIPGGGYKWAVVDKEGLD
;
A
#
# COMPACT_ATOMS: atom_id res chain seq x y z
N MET A 1 -13.17 -33.37 62.76
CA MET A 1 -11.73 -33.07 62.91
C MET A 1 -10.97 -34.38 62.70
N ILE A 2 -10.60 -34.70 61.45
CA ILE A 2 -9.67 -35.80 61.15
C ILE A 2 -8.70 -35.31 60.08
N THR A 3 -7.41 -35.44 60.40
CA THR A 3 -6.26 -34.81 59.77
C THR A 3 -5.75 -35.64 58.59
N THR A 4 -5.94 -35.07 57.40
CA THR A 4 -5.02 -34.86 56.27
C THR A 4 -3.68 -35.60 56.05
N ARG A 5 -3.39 -35.78 54.74
CA ARG A 5 -2.16 -35.51 53.92
C ARG A 5 -0.86 -36.29 54.17
N ARG A 6 -0.49 -37.14 53.19
CA ARG A 6 0.64 -36.91 52.25
C ARG A 6 0.82 -38.12 51.32
N GLY A 7 0.32 -38.00 50.09
CA GLY A 7 0.60 -38.91 48.98
C GLY A 7 1.74 -38.39 48.12
N ALA A 8 2.56 -39.35 47.66
CA ALA A 8 3.77 -39.32 46.85
C ALA A 8 4.07 -38.09 45.94
N LEU A 9 5.36 -37.70 45.96
CA LEU A 9 6.01 -36.89 44.94
C LEU A 9 6.01 -37.63 43.60
N GLY A 10 5.54 -36.97 42.53
CA GLY A 10 5.78 -37.36 41.15
C GLY A 10 6.58 -36.27 40.44
N LEU A 11 7.77 -36.61 39.92
CA LEU A 11 8.53 -35.76 39.00
C LEU A 11 7.75 -35.66 37.68
N ALA A 12 7.28 -34.46 37.33
CA ALA A 12 6.81 -34.17 35.98
C ALA A 12 7.97 -33.57 35.17
N ALA A 13 8.51 -34.33 34.23
CA ALA A 13 9.44 -33.83 33.23
C ALA A 13 8.68 -32.93 32.24
N ALA A 14 9.00 -31.63 32.23
CA ALA A 14 8.46 -30.69 31.27
C ALA A 14 9.17 -30.89 29.92
N ALA A 15 8.45 -31.45 28.94
CA ALA A 15 8.90 -31.48 27.56
C ALA A 15 8.73 -30.08 26.95
N ALA A 16 9.85 -29.37 26.73
CA ALA A 16 9.85 -28.11 26.00
C ALA A 16 9.72 -28.39 24.49
N THR A 17 8.56 -28.11 23.90
CA THR A 17 8.39 -28.10 22.44
C THR A 17 8.99 -26.81 21.89
N PRO A 18 9.96 -26.86 20.95
CA PRO A 18 10.48 -25.65 20.33
C PRO A 18 9.40 -25.01 19.45
N LEU A 19 9.09 -23.73 19.69
CA LEU A 19 8.28 -22.91 18.79
C LEU A 19 9.04 -22.78 17.46
N SER A 20 8.53 -23.39 16.39
CA SER A 20 9.07 -23.16 15.06
C SER A 20 8.84 -21.71 14.66
N ALA A 21 9.91 -20.95 14.46
CA ALA A 21 9.85 -19.62 13.90
C ALA A 21 9.28 -19.69 12.47
N LEU A 22 8.18 -19.00 12.21
CA LEU A 22 7.67 -18.79 10.86
C LEU A 22 8.72 -17.99 10.09
N ALA A 23 9.34 -18.62 9.09
CA ALA A 23 10.23 -17.93 8.17
C ALA A 23 9.43 -16.87 7.42
N MET A 24 9.70 -15.59 7.69
CA MET A 24 9.18 -14.49 6.91
C MET A 24 9.89 -14.52 5.55
N THR A 25 9.15 -14.80 4.47
CA THR A 25 9.69 -14.67 3.12
C THR A 25 10.05 -13.21 2.87
N PRO A 26 11.27 -12.89 2.41
CA PRO A 26 11.61 -11.52 2.05
C PRO A 26 10.66 -11.06 0.94
N VAL A 27 10.03 -9.91 1.15
CA VAL A 27 9.30 -9.21 0.10
C VAL A 27 10.34 -8.78 -0.93
N SER A 28 10.34 -9.42 -2.10
CA SER A 28 11.18 -8.99 -3.21
C SER A 28 10.74 -7.58 -3.58
N GLN A 29 11.65 -6.60 -3.57
CA GLN A 29 11.40 -5.31 -4.19
C GLN A 29 11.12 -5.58 -5.66
N ALA A 30 9.87 -5.35 -6.08
CA ALA A 30 9.50 -5.46 -7.47
C ALA A 30 10.22 -4.34 -8.23
N VAL A 31 10.70 -4.64 -9.45
CA VAL A 31 11.06 -3.59 -10.40
C VAL A 31 9.79 -2.79 -10.65
N ALA A 32 9.90 -1.45 -10.59
CA ALA A 32 8.82 -0.55 -10.95
C ALA A 32 8.14 -1.05 -12.23
N PRO A 33 6.82 -1.28 -12.22
CA PRO A 33 6.13 -1.60 -13.46
C PRO A 33 6.36 -0.46 -14.47
N PRO A 34 6.37 -0.77 -15.78
CA PRO A 34 6.51 0.27 -16.78
C PRO A 34 5.43 1.34 -16.61
N ASP A 35 5.74 2.56 -17.04
CA ASP A 35 4.79 3.66 -17.03
C ASP A 35 3.42 3.18 -17.55
N PRO A 36 2.34 3.55 -16.86
CA PRO A 36 1.02 3.02 -17.13
C PRO A 36 0.59 3.38 -18.55
N SER A 37 0.27 2.35 -19.32
CA SER A 37 -0.12 2.49 -20.73
C SER A 37 -1.57 2.96 -20.91
N GLU A 38 -2.37 2.93 -19.85
CA GLU A 38 -3.78 3.28 -19.87
C GLU A 38 -4.13 4.23 -18.73
N THR A 39 -4.68 5.39 -19.09
CA THR A 39 -5.21 6.39 -18.17
C THR A 39 -6.67 6.66 -18.51
N ILE A 40 -7.53 6.57 -17.50
CA ILE A 40 -8.97 6.83 -17.61
C ILE A 40 -9.29 8.11 -16.85
N ARG A 41 -9.94 9.09 -17.50
CA ARG A 41 -10.50 10.24 -16.79
C ARG A 41 -11.80 9.84 -16.10
N LEU A 42 -11.92 10.14 -14.80
CA LEU A 42 -13.14 9.83 -14.05
C LEU A 42 -14.34 10.65 -14.51
N TRP A 43 -14.11 11.94 -14.82
CA TRP A 43 -15.15 12.85 -15.30
C TRP A 43 -14.72 13.57 -16.57
N PRO A 44 -14.93 12.96 -17.76
CA PRO A 44 -14.49 13.53 -19.03
C PRO A 44 -15.09 14.91 -19.37
N SER A 45 -16.26 15.22 -18.80
CA SER A 45 -16.96 16.50 -18.96
C SER A 45 -16.70 17.49 -17.81
N GLY A 46 -15.75 17.19 -16.93
CA GLY A 46 -15.44 17.98 -15.74
C GLY A 46 -16.00 17.37 -14.45
N ALA A 47 -15.22 17.45 -13.37
CA ALA A 47 -15.60 16.91 -12.07
C ALA A 47 -16.83 17.65 -11.49
N PRO A 48 -17.82 16.93 -10.93
CA PRO A 48 -18.97 17.53 -10.27
C PRO A 48 -18.55 18.49 -9.15
N GLY A 49 -19.16 19.68 -9.09
CA GLY A 49 -18.82 20.72 -8.11
C GLY A 49 -17.55 21.52 -8.42
N GLY A 50 -16.96 21.32 -9.60
CA GLY A 50 -15.75 22.02 -10.05
C GLY A 50 -15.97 23.45 -10.53
N GLU A 51 -17.21 23.92 -10.67
CA GLU A 51 -17.55 25.16 -11.39
C GLU A 51 -16.95 26.43 -10.77
N ARG A 52 -16.68 26.40 -9.47
CA ARG A 52 -16.07 27.52 -8.70
C ARG A 52 -14.64 27.24 -8.27
N VAL A 53 -14.06 26.13 -8.70
CA VAL A 53 -12.69 25.74 -8.35
C VAL A 53 -11.72 26.56 -9.19
N THR A 54 -10.88 27.36 -8.54
CA THR A 54 -9.92 28.27 -9.20
C THR A 54 -8.47 27.87 -9.01
N VAL A 55 -8.21 26.73 -8.35
CA VAL A 55 -6.86 26.23 -8.15
C VAL A 55 -6.31 25.64 -9.44
N THR A 56 -5.02 25.86 -9.70
CA THR A 56 -4.32 25.27 -10.84
C THR A 56 -3.68 23.95 -10.43
N PRO A 57 -3.92 22.83 -11.15
CA PRO A 57 -3.23 21.57 -10.92
C PRO A 57 -1.71 21.76 -10.91
N GLN A 58 -1.04 21.10 -9.98
CA GLN A 58 0.42 21.17 -9.85
C GLN A 58 0.97 19.77 -9.64
N VAL A 59 2.02 19.44 -10.37
CA VAL A 59 2.87 18.27 -10.11
C VAL A 59 4.27 18.80 -9.85
N THR A 60 4.84 18.46 -8.70
CA THR A 60 6.14 18.95 -8.27
C THR A 60 7.08 17.78 -8.05
N GLU A 61 8.22 17.79 -8.74
CA GLU A 61 9.35 16.88 -8.50
C GLU A 61 10.07 17.30 -7.22
N ARG A 62 10.28 16.34 -6.31
CA ARG A 62 11.06 16.55 -5.08
C ARG A 62 12.46 15.95 -5.18
N SER A 63 12.67 14.97 -6.04
CA SER A 63 13.97 14.34 -6.24
C SER A 63 14.94 15.29 -6.93
N ALA A 64 16.19 15.27 -6.47
CA ALA A 64 17.30 15.92 -7.17
C ALA A 64 18.03 14.95 -8.12
N ASP A 65 17.74 13.65 -8.02
CA ASP A 65 18.30 12.61 -8.87
C ASP A 65 17.34 12.34 -10.05
N PRO A 66 17.76 12.57 -11.31
CA PRO A 66 16.90 12.31 -12.47
C PRO A 66 16.61 10.82 -12.70
N ALA A 67 17.34 9.89 -12.06
CA ALA A 67 17.08 8.46 -12.16
C ALA A 67 15.95 7.98 -11.26
N PHE A 68 15.48 8.81 -10.32
CA PHE A 68 14.44 8.46 -9.37
C PHE A 68 13.42 9.59 -9.25
N HIS A 69 12.16 9.33 -9.62
CA HIS A 69 11.09 10.32 -9.50
C HIS A 69 10.42 10.26 -8.12
N ASP A 70 10.18 11.43 -7.53
CA ASP A 70 9.45 11.57 -6.26
C ASP A 70 8.49 12.74 -6.38
N ARG A 71 7.54 12.61 -7.32
CA ARG A 71 6.58 13.66 -7.64
C ARG A 71 5.37 13.56 -6.74
N PHE A 72 4.85 14.73 -6.37
CA PHE A 72 3.55 14.83 -5.75
C PHE A 72 2.63 15.77 -6.54
N ALA A 73 1.37 15.38 -6.63
CA ALA A 73 0.30 16.15 -7.23
C ALA A 73 -0.47 16.94 -6.17
N ARG A 74 -0.86 18.17 -6.50
CA ARG A 74 -1.77 19.03 -5.72
C ARG A 74 -2.87 19.56 -6.62
N TYR A 75 -3.96 19.98 -5.97
CA TYR A 75 -5.05 20.70 -6.63
C TYR A 75 -5.65 19.91 -7.79
N THR A 76 -5.91 18.62 -7.57
CA THR A 76 -6.51 17.75 -8.58
C THR A 76 -7.88 18.28 -9.01
N THR A 77 -7.99 18.72 -10.26
CA THR A 77 -9.26 19.16 -10.88
C THR A 77 -9.76 18.21 -11.97
N ASP A 78 -8.86 17.44 -12.60
CA ASP A 78 -9.15 16.37 -13.56
C ASP A 78 -8.60 15.03 -13.01
N PRO A 79 -9.37 14.34 -12.16
CA PRO A 79 -8.90 13.12 -11.52
C PRO A 79 -8.95 11.95 -12.50
N ILE A 80 -7.88 11.17 -12.49
CA ILE A 80 -7.64 10.04 -13.38
C ILE A 80 -7.50 8.74 -12.60
N LEU A 81 -7.78 7.63 -13.26
CA LEU A 81 -7.35 6.30 -12.86
C LEU A 81 -6.25 5.83 -13.79
N THR A 82 -5.20 5.34 -13.18
CA THR A 82 -4.07 4.72 -13.84
C THR A 82 -4.28 3.21 -13.80
N VAL A 83 -4.28 2.55 -14.95
CA VAL A 83 -4.52 1.10 -15.03
C VAL A 83 -3.21 0.37 -15.29
N LEU A 84 -2.82 -0.48 -14.33
CA LEU A 84 -1.72 -1.42 -14.48
C LEU A 84 -2.31 -2.81 -14.74
N ARG A 85 -2.04 -3.36 -15.93
CA ARG A 85 -2.49 -4.71 -16.31
C ARG A 85 -1.37 -5.72 -16.03
N PRO A 86 -1.63 -6.77 -15.24
CA PRO A 86 -0.62 -7.81 -15.04
C PRO A 86 -0.40 -8.58 -16.33
N GLU A 87 0.82 -9.08 -16.55
CA GLU A 87 1.14 -9.95 -17.68
C GLU A 87 0.28 -11.23 -17.68
N ARG A 88 -0.03 -11.75 -16.49
CA ARG A 88 -0.91 -12.91 -16.30
C ARG A 88 -2.01 -12.59 -15.28
N ALA A 89 -3.22 -12.39 -15.78
CA ALA A 89 -4.39 -12.18 -14.94
C ALA A 89 -4.76 -13.46 -14.16
N ASN A 90 -5.09 -13.31 -12.88
CA ASN A 90 -5.59 -14.38 -12.01
C ASN A 90 -7.04 -14.14 -11.53
N GLY A 91 -7.70 -13.10 -12.04
CA GLY A 91 -9.07 -12.72 -11.68
C GLY A 91 -9.20 -11.76 -10.49
N ALA A 92 -8.11 -11.40 -9.82
CA ALA A 92 -8.13 -10.37 -8.77
C ALA A 92 -7.87 -8.96 -9.32
N SER A 93 -8.36 -7.95 -8.61
CA SER A 93 -8.09 -6.53 -8.89
C SER A 93 -7.89 -5.75 -7.60
N LEU A 94 -7.00 -4.76 -7.61
CA LEU A 94 -6.78 -3.82 -6.52
C LEU A 94 -7.12 -2.41 -7.00
N LEU A 95 -7.91 -1.68 -6.22
CA LEU A 95 -8.10 -0.24 -6.37
C LEU A 95 -7.29 0.47 -5.28
N LEU A 96 -6.29 1.22 -5.70
CA LEU A 96 -5.49 2.06 -4.83
C LEU A 96 -5.98 3.51 -4.95
N ILE A 97 -6.29 4.14 -3.81
CA ILE A 97 -6.67 5.55 -3.75
C ILE A 97 -5.67 6.23 -2.81
N PRO A 98 -4.70 6.99 -3.36
CA PRO A 98 -3.65 7.60 -2.57
C PRO A 98 -4.19 8.54 -1.49
N GLY A 99 -3.56 8.48 -0.31
CA GLY A 99 -3.83 9.40 0.79
C GLY A 99 -3.07 10.73 0.65
N GLY A 100 -3.00 11.46 1.76
CA GLY A 100 -2.24 12.72 1.85
C GLY A 100 -3.01 13.90 2.45
N GLY A 101 -4.14 13.62 3.10
CA GLY A 101 -4.85 14.57 3.97
C GLY A 101 -5.32 15.82 3.24
N TYR A 102 -5.71 15.68 1.97
CA TYR A 102 -6.12 16.78 1.08
C TYR A 102 -5.03 17.81 0.73
N LYS A 103 -3.76 17.53 1.08
CA LYS A 103 -2.64 18.45 0.81
C LYS A 103 -1.89 18.12 -0.47
N TRP A 104 -1.73 16.84 -0.77
CA TRP A 104 -1.03 16.29 -1.93
C TRP A 104 -1.29 14.79 -2.05
N ALA A 105 -0.98 14.21 -3.21
CA ALA A 105 -0.84 12.76 -3.41
C ALA A 105 0.56 12.51 -4.00
N VAL A 106 1.34 11.57 -3.45
CA VAL A 106 2.70 11.28 -3.93
C VAL A 106 2.62 10.23 -5.02
N VAL A 107 2.36 10.66 -6.25
CA VAL A 107 1.95 9.78 -7.36
C VAL A 107 2.93 8.64 -7.66
N ASP A 108 4.23 8.86 -7.48
CA ASP A 108 5.24 7.86 -7.80
C ASP A 108 5.32 6.72 -6.77
N LYS A 109 4.89 6.94 -5.52
CA LYS A 109 4.93 5.91 -4.43
C LYS A 109 3.70 5.02 -4.37
N GLU A 110 2.88 5.07 -5.41
CA GLU A 110 1.57 4.43 -5.47
C GLU A 110 1.62 3.21 -6.42
N GLY A 111 2.81 2.59 -6.53
CA GLY A 111 3.07 1.44 -7.39
C GLY A 111 3.68 1.78 -8.74
N LEU A 112 4.32 2.94 -8.87
CA LEU A 112 5.06 3.38 -10.07
C LEU A 112 6.59 3.45 -9.83
N ASP A 113 7.04 3.21 -8.59
CA ASP A 113 8.44 3.22 -8.14
C ASP A 113 9.08 1.83 -8.04
#